data_AF-A0A2R6ME88-F1
#
_entry.id   AF-A0A2R6ME88-F1
#
_cell.length_a   1.000
_cell.length_b   1.000
_cell.length_c   1.000
_cell.angle_alpha   90.00
_cell.angle_beta   90.00
_cell.angle_gamma   90.00
#
_symmetry.space_group_name_H-M   'P 1'
#
loop_
_entity.id
_entity.type
_entity.pdbx_description
1 polymer ?
#
loop_
_entity_poly.entity_id
_entity_poly.type
_entity_poly.pdbx_seq_one_letter_code
_entity_poly.pdbx_strand_id
1 'polypeptide(L)'
;MNSNQIDFLTDLTYGLLLFAAIVFIAVGDRAAGIAFGVGVLVSYTIHVGWKMARFDPDWMAKEVTENLEESVAEEVSENVSEEVSKNVEETVTESVEETVTESVEETVTESVEETVTESVEETVA
;
A
#
# COMPACT_ATOMS: atom_id res chain seq x y z
N MET A 1 6.71 -17.75 10.02
CA MET A 1 6.91 -17.62 11.49
C MET A 1 6.90 -16.14 11.82
N ASN A 2 6.11 -15.71 12.79
CA ASN A 2 6.02 -14.29 13.16
C ASN A 2 7.34 -13.83 13.80
N SER A 3 7.78 -12.59 13.56
CA SER A 3 9.01 -12.02 14.16
C SER A 3 9.04 -12.22 15.67
N ASN A 4 7.90 -12.02 16.34
CA ASN A 4 7.75 -12.20 17.78
C ASN A 4 8.00 -13.64 18.27
N GLN A 5 7.77 -14.66 17.43
CA GLN A 5 8.01 -16.05 17.78
C GLN A 5 9.50 -16.40 17.71
N ILE A 6 10.22 -15.84 16.73
CA ILE A 6 11.67 -16.03 16.57
C ILE A 6 12.41 -15.34 17.72
N ASP A 7 11.95 -14.15 18.09
CA ASP A 7 12.49 -13.39 19.21
C ASP A 7 12.34 -14.13 20.53
N PHE A 8 11.13 -14.59 20.82
CA PHE A 8 10.86 -15.39 22.02
C PHE A 8 11.70 -16.68 22.06
N LEU A 9 11.80 -17.40 20.94
CA LEU A 9 12.60 -18.62 20.87
C LEU A 9 14.08 -18.35 21.10
N THR A 10 14.59 -17.24 20.57
CA THR A 10 15.99 -16.84 20.72
C THR A 10 16.28 -16.47 22.18
N ASP A 11 15.45 -15.65 22.81
CA ASP A 11 15.58 -15.29 24.22
C ASP A 11 15.47 -16.52 25.14
N LEU A 12 14.54 -17.44 24.85
CA LEU A 12 14.40 -18.71 25.57
C LEU A 12 15.66 -19.57 25.46
N THR A 13 16.27 -19.61 24.27
CA THR A 13 17.50 -20.37 24.02
C THR A 13 18.66 -19.80 24.82
N TYR A 14 18.86 -18.48 24.79
CA TYR A 14 19.90 -17.82 25.61
C TYR A 14 19.65 -18.01 27.11
N GLY A 15 18.39 -17.95 27.56
CA GLY A 15 18.01 -18.23 28.94
C GLY A 15 18.37 -19.65 29.38
N LEU A 16 18.10 -20.65 28.53
CA LEU A 16 18.49 -22.05 28.79
C LEU A 16 20.02 -22.23 28.83
N LEU A 17 20.75 -21.58 27.93
CA LEU A 17 22.21 -21.64 27.89
C LEU A 17 22.83 -20.99 29.15
N LEU A 18 22.29 -19.86 29.61
CA LEU A 18 22.72 -19.25 30.87
C LEU A 18 22.39 -20.12 32.08
N PHE A 19 21.22 -20.77 32.09
CA PHE A 19 20.88 -21.73 33.14
C PHE A 19 21.86 -22.91 33.16
N ALA A 20 22.21 -23.46 31.99
CA ALA A 20 23.22 -24.50 31.87
C ALA A 20 24.59 -24.04 32.38
N ALA A 21 24.98 -22.78 32.11
CA ALA A 21 26.20 -22.18 32.65
C ALA A 21 26.19 -22.17 34.19
N ILE A 22 25.08 -21.76 34.81
CA ILE A 22 24.91 -21.75 36.27
C ILE A 22 25.01 -23.16 36.85
N VAL A 23 24.40 -24.16 36.21
CA VAL A 23 24.50 -25.56 36.64
C VAL A 23 25.94 -26.06 36.58
N PHE A 24 26.68 -25.73 35.52
CA PHE A 24 28.12 -26.04 35.41
C PHE A 24 28.93 -25.39 36.53
N ILE A 25 28.63 -24.14 36.89
CA ILE A 25 29.29 -23.45 38.01
C ILE A 25 28.95 -24.09 39.36
N ALA A 26 27.70 -24.53 39.54
CA ALA A 26 27.21 -25.04 40.80
C ALA A 26 27.68 -26.48 41.09
N VAL A 27 27.76 -27.33 40.07
CA VAL A 27 27.97 -28.78 40.23
C VAL A 27 29.20 -29.30 39.49
N GLY A 28 29.69 -28.58 38.48
CA GLY A 28 30.83 -28.97 37.64
C GLY A 28 32.04 -28.06 37.82
N ASP A 29 32.69 -27.76 36.70
CA ASP A 29 33.86 -26.88 36.67
C ASP A 29 33.43 -25.40 36.62
N ARG A 30 33.84 -24.64 37.65
CA ARG A 30 33.53 -23.22 37.78
C ARG A 30 34.18 -22.37 36.70
N ALA A 31 35.43 -22.65 36.34
CA ALA A 31 36.15 -21.88 35.34
C ALA A 31 35.52 -22.09 33.96
N ALA A 32 35.19 -23.34 33.63
CA ALA A 32 34.49 -23.66 32.39
C ALA A 32 33.07 -23.07 32.36
N GLY A 33 32.33 -23.15 33.46
CA GLY A 33 30.99 -22.57 33.57
C GLY A 33 30.98 -21.04 33.45
N ILE A 34 31.95 -20.35 34.04
CA ILE A 34 32.13 -18.90 33.89
C ILE A 34 32.50 -18.55 32.45
N ALA A 35 33.48 -19.23 31.85
CA ALA A 35 33.90 -18.97 30.47
C ALA A 35 32.75 -19.20 29.48
N PHE A 36 31.98 -20.26 29.65
CA PHE A 36 30.79 -20.56 28.86
C PHE A 36 29.71 -19.48 29.06
N GLY A 37 29.40 -19.12 30.31
CA GLY A 37 28.42 -18.08 30.63
C GLY A 37 28.78 -16.72 30.01
N VAL A 38 30.04 -16.30 30.10
CA VAL A 38 30.53 -15.06 29.48
C VAL A 38 30.41 -15.12 27.96
N GLY A 39 30.77 -16.24 27.33
CA GLY A 39 30.63 -16.43 25.88
C GLY A 39 29.18 -16.29 25.40
N VAL A 40 28.24 -16.91 26.13
CA VAL A 40 26.79 -16.80 25.85
C VAL A 40 26.31 -15.35 25.98
N LEU A 41 26.80 -14.62 26.99
CA LEU A 41 26.43 -13.22 27.24
C LEU A 41 26.96 -12.27 26.15
N VAL A 42 28.20 -12.48 25.69
CA VAL A 42 28.79 -11.72 24.57
C VAL A 42 28.00 -11.99 23.28
N SER A 43 27.70 -13.26 22.99
CA SER A 43 26.88 -13.64 21.84
C SER A 43 25.49 -12.97 21.88
N TYR A 44 24.84 -12.97 23.05
CA TYR A 44 23.55 -12.31 23.23
C TYR A 44 23.64 -10.80 22.97
N THR A 45 24.68 -10.14 23.46
CA THR A 45 24.90 -8.70 23.27
C THR A 45 25.08 -8.35 21.79
N ILE A 46 25.87 -9.15 21.06
CA ILE A 46 26.06 -8.98 19.61
C ILE A 46 24.73 -9.20 18.88
N HIS A 47 23.98 -10.24 19.24
CA HIS A 47 22.70 -10.54 18.61
C HIS A 47 21.67 -9.41 18.83
N VAL A 48 21.55 -8.90 20.06
CA VAL A 48 20.68 -7.76 20.38
C VAL A 48 21.13 -6.50 19.67
N GLY A 49 22.43 -6.21 19.63
CA GLY A 49 22.98 -5.08 18.90
C GLY A 49 22.68 -5.16 17.40
N TRP A 50 22.85 -6.34 16.79
CA TRP A 50 22.50 -6.58 15.39
C TRP A 50 21.00 -6.43 15.13
N LYS A 51 20.16 -6.94 16.03
CA LYS A 51 18.71 -6.76 15.96
C LYS A 51 18.32 -5.28 16.05
N MET A 52 18.90 -4.54 17.00
CA MET A 52 18.61 -3.12 17.20
C MET A 52 19.08 -2.27 16.02
N ALA A 53 20.26 -2.55 15.46
CA ALA A 53 20.77 -1.88 14.26
C ALA A 53 19.93 -2.20 13.02
N ARG A 54 19.36 -3.40 12.95
CA ARG A 54 18.34 -3.72 11.95
C ARG A 54 17.02 -2.99 12.20
N PHE A 55 16.77 -2.37 13.33
CA PHE A 55 15.60 -1.51 13.54
C PHE A 55 15.93 -0.02 13.45
N ASP A 56 17.12 0.36 12.95
CA ASP A 56 17.40 1.77 12.69
C ASP A 56 16.35 2.33 11.71
N PRO A 57 15.68 3.44 12.06
CA PRO A 57 14.62 4.01 11.24
C PRO A 57 15.13 4.49 9.88
N ASP A 58 16.42 4.81 9.76
CA ASP A 58 16.99 5.38 8.53
C ASP A 58 17.00 4.39 7.35
N TRP A 59 17.33 3.12 7.58
CA TRP A 59 17.39 2.15 6.47
C TRP A 59 15.97 1.68 6.05
N MET A 60 15.05 1.51 7.00
CA MET A 60 13.65 1.23 6.69
C MET A 60 12.94 2.43 6.06
N ALA A 61 13.20 3.66 6.54
CA ALA A 61 12.65 4.86 5.94
C ALA A 61 13.15 5.01 4.50
N LYS A 62 14.45 4.81 4.27
CA LYS A 62 15.01 4.90 2.92
C LYS A 62 14.39 3.87 1.97
N GLU A 63 14.32 2.60 2.38
CA GLU A 63 13.81 1.54 1.50
C GLU A 63 12.30 1.67 1.26
N VAL A 64 11.53 2.06 2.27
CA VAL A 64 10.08 2.30 2.13
C VAL A 64 9.81 3.56 1.32
N THR A 65 10.55 4.65 1.53
CA THR A 65 10.39 5.89 0.75
C THR A 65 10.75 5.67 -0.71
N GLU A 66 11.88 5.02 -1.02
CA GLU A 66 12.28 4.77 -2.41
C GLU A 66 11.30 3.84 -3.13
N ASN A 67 10.83 2.76 -2.49
CA ASN A 67 9.86 1.85 -3.12
C ASN A 67 8.44 2.45 -3.23
N LEU A 68 7.98 3.25 -2.25
CA LEU A 68 6.68 3.92 -2.34
C LEU A 68 6.68 5.05 -3.37
N GLU A 69 7.73 5.87 -3.42
CA GLU A 69 7.76 6.98 -4.39
C GLU A 69 7.72 6.46 -5.83
N GLU A 70 8.49 5.41 -6.14
CA GLU A 70 8.53 4.87 -7.50
C GLU A 70 7.22 4.16 -7.88
N SER A 71 6.72 3.25 -7.02
CA SER A 71 5.48 2.51 -7.33
C SER A 71 4.23 3.40 -7.34
N VAL A 72 4.11 4.35 -6.42
CA VAL A 72 2.92 5.23 -6.37
C VAL A 72 2.96 6.26 -7.49
N ALA A 73 4.13 6.83 -7.82
CA ALA A 73 4.22 7.79 -8.92
C ALA A 73 3.88 7.14 -10.26
N GLU A 74 4.38 5.93 -10.52
CA GLU A 74 4.14 5.22 -11.77
C GLU A 74 2.69 4.71 -11.86
N GLU A 75 2.18 4.04 -10.82
CA GLU A 75 0.83 3.48 -10.84
C GLU A 75 -0.25 4.57 -10.89
N VAL A 76 -0.10 5.66 -10.12
CA VAL A 76 -1.06 6.78 -10.12
C VAL A 76 -0.98 7.58 -11.40
N SER A 77 0.23 7.86 -11.92
CA SER A 77 0.35 8.65 -13.16
C SER A 77 -0.23 7.92 -14.36
N GLU A 78 0.03 6.62 -14.48
CA GLU A 78 -0.38 5.86 -15.67
C GLU A 78 -1.87 5.46 -15.58
N ASN A 79 -2.32 4.87 -14.47
CA ASN A 79 -3.71 4.41 -14.37
C ASN A 79 -4.71 5.57 -14.27
N VAL A 80 -4.42 6.61 -13.48
CA VAL A 80 -5.37 7.73 -13.35
C VAL A 80 -5.44 8.54 -14.64
N SER A 81 -4.31 8.78 -15.31
CA SER A 81 -4.33 9.52 -16.57
C SER A 81 -5.08 8.74 -17.66
N GLU A 82 -4.86 7.43 -17.77
CA GLU A 82 -5.55 6.64 -18.80
C GLU A 82 -7.03 6.43 -18.49
N GLU A 83 -7.39 6.05 -17.26
CA GLU A 83 -8.78 5.79 -16.88
C GLU A 83 -9.61 7.08 -16.92
N VAL A 84 -9.08 8.20 -16.41
CA VAL A 84 -9.81 9.47 -16.47
C VAL A 84 -9.94 9.95 -17.90
N SER A 85 -8.90 9.85 -18.72
CA SER A 85 -8.98 10.29 -20.11
C SER A 85 -9.98 9.45 -20.90
N LYS A 86 -9.93 8.12 -20.81
CA LYS A 86 -10.87 7.22 -21.49
C LYS A 86 -12.29 7.42 -20.99
N ASN A 87 -12.51 7.43 -19.68
CA ASN A 87 -13.86 7.46 -19.13
C ASN A 87 -14.53 8.82 -19.32
N VAL A 88 -13.77 9.93 -19.30
CA VAL A 88 -14.27 11.26 -19.66
C VAL A 88 -14.57 11.33 -21.15
N GLU A 89 -13.69 10.82 -22.01
CA GLU A 89 -13.92 10.83 -23.45
C GLU A 89 -15.14 9.99 -23.81
N GLU A 90 -15.27 8.76 -23.32
CA GLU A 90 -16.42 7.90 -23.61
C GLU A 90 -17.72 8.48 -23.03
N THR A 91 -17.74 8.82 -21.74
CA THR A 91 -18.98 9.26 -21.07
C THR A 91 -19.45 10.63 -21.56
N VAL A 92 -18.53 11.59 -21.76
CA VAL A 92 -18.93 12.92 -22.22
C VAL A 92 -19.33 12.88 -23.69
N THR A 93 -18.64 12.11 -24.53
CA THR A 93 -18.98 12.05 -25.95
C THR A 93 -20.31 11.33 -26.16
N GLU A 94 -20.53 10.15 -25.56
CA GLU A 94 -21.83 9.47 -25.66
C GLU A 94 -22.95 10.30 -25.04
N SER A 95 -22.76 10.83 -23.83
CA SER A 95 -23.85 11.54 -23.15
C SER A 95 -24.17 12.87 -23.84
N VAL A 96 -23.17 13.60 -24.36
CA VAL A 96 -23.43 14.84 -25.12
C VAL A 96 -24.03 14.53 -26.49
N GLU A 97 -23.54 13.53 -27.22
CA GLU A 97 -24.12 13.15 -28.50
C GLU A 97 -25.56 12.68 -28.32
N GLU A 98 -25.83 11.76 -27.41
CA GLU A 98 -27.18 11.21 -27.24
C GLU A 98 -28.15 12.30 -26.74
N THR A 99 -27.81 13.00 -25.66
CA THR A 99 -28.75 13.96 -25.05
C THR A 99 -28.96 15.22 -25.90
N VAL A 100 -27.90 15.75 -26.53
CA VAL A 100 -28.03 16.98 -27.33
C VAL A 100 -28.66 16.67 -28.67
N THR A 101 -28.28 15.58 -29.33
CA THR A 101 -28.86 15.25 -30.64
C THR A 101 -30.33 14.90 -30.49
N GLU A 102 -30.69 14.06 -29.53
CA GLU A 102 -32.07 13.66 -29.31
C GLU A 102 -32.93 14.84 -28.85
N SER A 103 -32.45 15.65 -27.90
CA SER A 103 -33.23 16.78 -27.39
C SER A 103 -33.37 17.91 -28.41
N VAL A 104 -32.34 18.20 -29.22
CA VAL A 104 -32.41 19.22 -30.28
C VAL A 104 -33.25 18.73 -31.45
N GLU A 105 -33.14 17.47 -31.87
CA GLU A 105 -33.99 16.92 -32.91
C GLU A 105 -35.45 16.94 -32.47
N GLU A 106 -35.80 16.44 -31.28
CA GLU A 106 -37.20 16.45 -30.83
C GLU A 106 -37.74 17.88 -30.71
N THR A 107 -37.07 18.76 -29.96
CA THR A 107 -37.62 20.11 -29.71
C THR A 107 -37.65 20.99 -30.94
N VAL A 108 -36.65 20.93 -31.82
CA VAL A 108 -36.64 21.76 -33.02
C VAL A 108 -37.66 21.23 -34.02
N THR A 109 -37.75 19.92 -34.22
CA THR A 109 -38.67 19.37 -35.21
C THR A 109 -40.11 19.60 -34.77
N GLU A 110 -40.43 19.31 -33.51
CA GLU A 110 -41.78 19.47 -32.98
C GLU A 110 -42.19 20.96 -32.93
N SER A 111 -41.30 21.85 -32.48
CA SER A 111 -41.61 23.28 -32.40
C SER A 111 -41.72 23.94 -33.77
N VAL A 112 -40.90 23.54 -34.76
CA VAL A 112 -40.98 24.06 -36.13
C VAL A 112 -42.21 23.50 -36.85
N GLU A 113 -42.55 22.22 -36.70
CA GLU A 113 -43.76 21.66 -37.29
C GLU A 113 -45.01 22.35 -36.73
N GLU A 114 -45.10 22.52 -35.41
CA GLU A 114 -46.26 23.15 -34.78
C GLU A 114 -46.39 24.63 -35.17
N THR A 115 -45.30 25.41 -35.12
CA THR A 115 -45.36 26.83 -35.51
C THR A 115 -45.62 27.02 -37.01
N VAL A 116 -45.04 26.20 -37.89
CA VAL A 116 -45.27 26.33 -39.33
C VAL A 116 -46.69 25.90 -39.68
N THR A 117 -47.22 24.84 -39.07
CA THR A 117 -48.59 24.40 -39.32
C THR A 117 -49.61 25.43 -38.82
N GLU A 118 -49.50 25.92 -37.59
CA GLU A 118 -50.39 26.99 -37.08
C GLU A 118 -50.31 28.25 -37.95
N SER A 119 -49.11 28.70 -38.31
CA SER A 119 -48.94 29.95 -39.06
C SER A 119 -49.45 29.84 -40.50
N VAL A 120 -49.33 28.66 -41.12
CA VAL A 120 -49.91 28.39 -42.45
C VAL A 120 -51.42 28.26 -42.39
N GLU A 121 -51.98 27.59 -41.38
CA GLU A 121 -53.44 27.50 -41.21
C GLU A 121 -54.08 28.88 -40.94
N GLU A 122 -53.44 29.73 -40.13
CA GLU A 122 -53.92 31.10 -39.87
C GLU A 122 -53.83 32.00 -41.11
N THR A 123 -52.84 31.79 -41.98
CA THR A 123 -52.65 32.59 -43.20
C THR A 123 -53.58 32.16 -44.35
N VAL A 124 -54.03 30.90 -44.37
CA VAL A 124 -54.85 30.33 -45.44
C VAL A 124 -56.35 30.38 -45.13
N ALA A 125 -56.74 30.68 -43.88
CA ALA A 125 -58.12 30.95 -43.45
C ALA A 125 -58.58 32.38 -43.76
#